data_AF-A0A8C5D9B4-F1
#
_entry.id   AF-A0A8C5D9B4-F1
#
_cell.length_a   1.000
_cell.length_b   1.000
_cell.length_c   1.000
_cell.angle_alpha   90.00
_cell.angle_beta   90.00
_cell.angle_gamma   90.00
#
_symmetry.space_group_name_H-M   'P 1'
#
loop_
_entity.id
_entity.type
_entity.pdbx_description
1 polymer ?
#
loop_
_entity_poly.entity_id
_entity_poly.type
_entity_poly.pdbx_seq_one_letter_code
_entity_poly.pdbx_strand_id
1 'polypeptide(L)'
;MANEVRQELAQLMNSSGSHKDLAAKYRQILEKAVQFTDADQLESLKAFVEAMVNENVSLVISRQLLTDFCTHLPSLPDATAKAVYHFTLEKIQPRVISFEEQVASIRQHLATIYEKEGDWRNAAQVLVGIPLETGQKQYNVDYKLDTYLKIARLYLEDDDPVQAEAYINRASLTKICKFQARYMSKLFFTFLFHVW
;
A
#
# COMPACT_ATOMS: atom_id res chain seq x y z
N MET A 1 11.52 24.96 -6.91
CA MET A 1 11.44 23.74 -7.74
C MET A 1 10.10 23.02 -7.56
N ALA A 2 9.61 22.78 -6.34
CA ALA A 2 8.28 22.16 -6.14
C ALA A 2 7.10 22.94 -6.77
N ASN A 3 7.15 24.28 -6.77
CA ASN A 3 6.13 25.12 -7.43
C ASN A 3 6.13 24.97 -8.96
N GLU A 4 7.28 24.69 -9.58
CA GLU A 4 7.38 24.48 -11.03
C GLU A 4 6.73 23.16 -11.41
N VAL A 5 6.96 22.09 -10.63
CA VAL A 5 6.26 20.80 -10.79
C VAL A 5 4.75 21.00 -10.68
N ARG A 6 4.28 21.76 -9.70
CA ARG A 6 2.84 22.03 -9.53
C ARG A 6 2.24 22.78 -10.72
N GLN A 7 2.98 23.73 -11.30
CA GLN A 7 2.58 24.45 -12.51
C GLN A 7 2.57 23.54 -13.75
N GLU A 8 3.61 22.72 -13.96
CA GLU A 8 3.68 21.77 -15.08
C GLU A 8 2.51 20.77 -15.01
N LEU A 9 2.20 20.24 -13.82
CA LEU A 9 1.07 19.34 -13.60
C LEU A 9 -0.27 20.02 -13.91
N ALA A 10 -0.47 21.27 -13.44
CA ALA A 10 -1.71 22.01 -13.70
C ALA A 10 -1.91 22.33 -15.19
N GLN A 11 -0.83 22.56 -15.95
CA GLN A 11 -0.90 22.75 -17.40
C GLN A 11 -1.33 21.47 -18.12
N LEU A 12 -0.82 20.32 -17.68
CA LEU A 12 -1.16 19.02 -18.28
C LEU A 12 -2.60 18.60 -18.00
N MET A 13 -3.19 19.01 -16.87
CA MET A 13 -4.59 18.70 -16.53
C MET A 13 -5.60 19.20 -17.57
N ASN A 14 -5.31 20.33 -18.24
CA ASN A 14 -6.18 20.91 -19.26
C ASN A 14 -5.72 20.58 -20.69
N SER A 15 -4.71 19.70 -20.84
CA SER A 15 -4.12 19.42 -22.14
C SER A 15 -4.87 18.32 -22.90
N SER A 16 -5.30 18.65 -24.12
CA SER A 16 -6.06 17.75 -25.00
C SER A 16 -5.13 16.89 -25.87
N GLY A 17 -4.33 16.02 -25.25
CA GLY A 17 -3.41 15.11 -25.93
C GLY A 17 -3.86 13.65 -25.94
N SER A 18 -3.17 12.79 -26.70
CA SER A 18 -3.32 11.34 -26.59
C SER A 18 -3.00 10.87 -25.17
N HIS A 19 -3.75 9.89 -24.64
CA HIS A 19 -3.49 9.33 -23.31
C HIS A 19 -2.05 8.82 -23.16
N LYS A 20 -1.44 8.30 -24.22
CA LYS A 20 -0.06 7.80 -24.21
C LYS A 20 0.95 8.93 -24.02
N ASP A 21 0.76 10.03 -24.75
CA ASP A 21 1.67 11.19 -24.68
C ASP A 21 1.51 11.93 -23.34
N LEU A 22 0.27 12.03 -22.86
CA LEU A 22 -0.02 12.66 -21.58
C LEU A 22 0.61 11.86 -20.41
N ALA A 23 0.45 10.53 -20.41
CA ALA A 23 1.10 9.66 -19.42
C ALA A 23 2.64 9.76 -19.48
N ALA A 24 3.24 9.86 -20.67
CA ALA A 24 4.67 10.03 -20.81
C ALA A 24 5.17 11.36 -20.21
N LYS A 25 4.44 12.46 -20.44
CA LYS A 25 4.76 13.77 -19.85
C LYS A 25 4.67 13.75 -18.34
N TYR A 26 3.62 13.16 -17.78
CA TYR A 26 3.50 13.00 -16.33
C TYR A 26 4.63 12.15 -15.74
N ARG A 27 5.04 11.07 -16.43
CA ARG A 27 6.17 10.24 -15.97
C ARG A 27 7.48 11.01 -15.96
N GLN A 28 7.71 11.85 -16.97
CA GLN A 28 8.88 12.73 -17.00
C GLN A 28 8.89 13.72 -15.82
N ILE A 29 7.73 14.26 -15.45
CA ILE A 29 7.59 15.14 -14.26
C ILE A 29 7.87 14.35 -12.99
N LEU A 30 7.36 13.11 -12.89
CA LEU A 30 7.63 12.24 -11.75
C LEU A 30 9.13 11.96 -11.60
N GLU A 31 9.82 11.60 -12.68
CA GLU A 31 11.27 11.36 -12.66
C GLU A 31 12.05 12.61 -12.22
N LYS A 32 11.67 13.80 -12.72
CA LYS A 32 12.25 15.07 -12.24
C LYS A 32 12.00 15.28 -10.74
N ALA A 33 10.77 15.02 -10.27
CA ALA A 33 10.40 15.19 -8.86
C ALA A 33 11.18 14.25 -7.94
N VAL A 34 11.46 13.02 -8.38
CA VAL A 34 12.26 12.04 -7.63
C VAL A 34 13.74 12.46 -7.56
N GLN A 35 14.26 13.20 -8.55
CA GLN A 35 15.64 13.69 -8.54
C GLN A 35 15.88 14.91 -7.63
N PHE A 36 14.83 15.57 -7.15
CA PHE A 36 15.00 16.66 -6.19
C PHE A 36 15.50 16.17 -4.84
N THR A 37 16.10 17.09 -4.08
CA THR A 37 16.67 16.82 -2.76
C THR A 37 15.80 17.40 -1.64
N ASP A 38 15.80 16.71 -0.49
CA ASP A 38 15.23 17.14 0.79
C ASP A 38 13.76 17.59 0.72
N ALA A 39 13.46 18.81 1.17
CA ALA A 39 12.10 19.31 1.35
C ALA A 39 11.36 19.55 0.01
N ASP A 40 12.10 19.94 -1.04
CA ASP A 40 11.53 20.12 -2.37
C ASP A 40 11.05 18.79 -2.97
N GLN A 41 11.73 17.67 -2.64
CA GLN A 41 11.32 16.34 -3.08
C GLN A 41 9.98 15.95 -2.48
N LEU A 42 9.83 16.09 -1.16
CA LEU A 42 8.59 15.75 -0.45
C LEU A 42 7.40 16.56 -0.97
N GLU A 43 7.56 17.88 -1.12
CA GLU A 43 6.49 18.75 -1.62
C GLU A 43 6.14 18.47 -3.09
N SER A 44 7.13 18.12 -3.92
CA SER A 44 6.90 17.74 -5.31
C SER A 44 6.13 16.42 -5.43
N LEU A 45 6.45 15.42 -4.60
CA LEU A 45 5.74 14.14 -4.55
C LEU A 45 4.29 14.32 -4.06
N LYS A 46 4.07 15.17 -3.05
CA LYS A 46 2.72 15.54 -2.60
C LYS A 46 1.93 16.23 -3.71
N ALA A 47 2.53 17.19 -4.40
CA ALA A 47 1.89 17.88 -5.54
C ALA A 47 1.54 16.90 -6.66
N PHE A 48 2.39 15.91 -6.92
CA PHE A 48 2.12 14.85 -7.89
C PHE A 48 0.88 14.02 -7.50
N VAL A 49 0.80 13.59 -6.24
CA VAL A 49 -0.37 12.87 -5.72
C VAL A 49 -1.65 13.69 -5.86
N GLU A 50 -1.62 14.98 -5.49
CA GLU A 50 -2.78 15.88 -5.62
C GLU A 50 -3.26 16.02 -7.06
N ALA A 51 -2.33 16.08 -8.03
CA ALA A 51 -2.68 16.09 -9.45
C ALA A 51 -3.32 14.77 -9.89
N MET A 52 -2.81 13.63 -9.42
CA MET A 52 -3.29 12.30 -9.82
C MET A 52 -4.67 11.95 -9.26
N VAL A 53 -5.00 12.43 -8.07
CA VAL A 53 -6.33 12.22 -7.46
C VAL A 53 -7.40 13.17 -8.01
N ASN A 54 -7.00 14.18 -8.79
CA ASN A 54 -7.92 15.13 -9.39
C ASN A 54 -8.89 14.45 -10.36
N GLU A 55 -10.15 14.90 -10.39
CA GLU A 55 -11.20 14.34 -11.25
C GLU A 55 -11.01 14.66 -12.73
N ASN A 56 -10.29 15.73 -13.04
CA ASN A 56 -9.98 16.12 -14.41
C ASN A 56 -8.98 15.17 -15.10
N VAL A 57 -8.25 14.36 -14.33
CA VAL A 57 -7.30 13.38 -14.86
C VAL A 57 -7.99 12.02 -15.02
N SER A 58 -7.83 11.43 -16.20
CA SER A 58 -8.39 10.12 -16.51
C SER A 58 -7.85 9.03 -15.56
N LEU A 59 -8.76 8.21 -15.02
CA LEU A 59 -8.44 7.11 -14.11
C LEU A 59 -7.38 6.14 -14.67
N VAL A 60 -7.36 5.94 -15.99
CA VAL A 60 -6.38 5.06 -16.65
C VAL A 60 -4.96 5.61 -16.45
N ILE A 61 -4.79 6.92 -16.64
CA ILE A 61 -3.51 7.60 -16.50
C ILE A 61 -3.12 7.67 -15.02
N SER A 62 -4.05 8.08 -14.14
CA SER A 62 -3.80 8.15 -12.70
C SER A 62 -3.40 6.80 -12.11
N ARG A 63 -4.07 5.69 -12.48
CA ARG A 63 -3.71 4.35 -11.99
C ARG A 63 -2.31 3.93 -12.44
N GLN A 64 -1.98 4.12 -13.72
CA GLN A 64 -0.66 3.78 -14.25
C GLN A 64 0.44 4.56 -13.52
N LEU A 65 0.24 5.88 -13.38
CA LEU A 65 1.23 6.76 -12.76
C LEU A 65 1.37 6.54 -11.26
N LEU A 66 0.27 6.25 -10.54
CA LEU A 66 0.34 5.90 -9.13
C LEU A 66 1.04 4.55 -8.92
N THR A 67 0.86 3.59 -9.85
CA THR A 67 1.64 2.33 -9.81
C THR A 67 3.12 2.61 -9.99
N ASP A 68 3.51 3.41 -11.00
CA ASP A 68 4.91 3.79 -11.23
C ASP A 68 5.47 4.58 -10.03
N PHE A 69 4.68 5.49 -9.46
CA PHE A 69 5.05 6.22 -8.24
C PHE A 69 5.37 5.28 -7.07
N CYS A 70 4.55 4.24 -6.85
CA CYS A 70 4.79 3.26 -5.79
C CYS A 70 6.08 2.45 -5.98
N THR A 71 6.61 2.30 -7.21
CA THR A 71 7.89 1.60 -7.43
C THR A 71 9.09 2.48 -7.13
N HIS A 72 8.95 3.80 -7.19
CA HIS A 72 10.00 4.77 -6.84
C HIS A 72 10.08 5.05 -5.34
N LEU A 73 8.97 4.99 -4.59
CA LEU A 73 8.97 5.31 -3.16
C LEU A 73 9.93 4.46 -2.29
N PRO A 74 10.15 3.15 -2.54
CA PRO A 74 11.10 2.35 -1.77
C PRO A 74 12.57 2.75 -1.92
N SER A 75 12.94 3.56 -2.92
CA SER A 75 14.30 4.08 -3.05
C SER A 75 14.56 5.33 -2.20
N LEU A 76 13.50 5.92 -1.64
CA LEU A 76 13.58 7.09 -0.77
C LEU A 76 13.89 6.69 0.68
N PRO A 77 14.39 7.62 1.51
CA PRO A 77 14.52 7.39 2.94
C PRO A 77 13.19 7.01 3.57
N ASP A 78 13.20 6.04 4.49
CA ASP A 78 11.99 5.47 5.12
C ASP A 78 11.10 6.57 5.76
N ALA A 79 11.70 7.61 6.36
CA ALA A 79 10.97 8.74 6.93
C ALA A 79 10.17 9.55 5.88
N THR A 80 10.80 9.84 4.74
CA THR A 80 10.16 10.57 3.62
C THR A 80 9.10 9.69 2.97
N ALA A 81 9.42 8.42 2.69
CA ALA A 81 8.50 7.46 2.09
C ALA A 81 7.23 7.30 2.94
N LYS A 82 7.39 7.14 4.27
CA LYS A 82 6.26 7.06 5.21
C LYS A 82 5.37 8.29 5.16
N ALA A 83 5.95 9.50 5.19
CA ALA A 83 5.17 10.74 5.12
C ALA A 83 4.37 10.83 3.82
N VAL A 84 4.97 10.42 2.70
CA VAL A 84 4.32 10.37 1.39
C VAL A 84 3.20 9.32 1.35
N TYR A 85 3.41 8.12 1.91
CA TYR A 85 2.38 7.08 1.95
C TYR A 85 1.13 7.52 2.73
N HIS A 86 1.30 8.10 3.91
CA HIS A 86 0.19 8.63 4.70
C HIS A 86 -0.58 9.71 3.95
N PHE A 87 0.14 10.70 3.39
CA PHE A 87 -0.48 11.75 2.59
C PHE A 87 -1.23 11.18 1.37
N THR A 88 -0.67 10.16 0.73
CA THR A 88 -1.30 9.51 -0.43
C THR A 88 -2.60 8.80 -0.04
N LEU A 89 -2.61 8.06 1.07
CA LEU A 89 -3.82 7.41 1.57
C LEU A 89 -4.92 8.41 1.92
N GLU A 90 -4.58 9.52 2.58
CA GLU A 90 -5.53 10.59 2.91
C GLU A 90 -6.16 11.22 1.66
N LYS A 91 -5.34 11.52 0.64
CA LYS A 91 -5.81 12.15 -0.61
C LYS A 91 -6.60 11.18 -1.49
N ILE A 92 -6.29 9.89 -1.46
CA ILE A 92 -7.01 8.86 -2.23
C ILE A 92 -8.33 8.48 -1.55
N GLN A 93 -8.48 8.68 -0.24
CA GLN A 93 -9.64 8.24 0.55
C GLN A 93 -11.02 8.54 -0.09
N PRO A 94 -11.31 9.74 -0.64
CA PRO A 94 -12.59 10.03 -1.28
C PRO A 94 -12.89 9.17 -2.52
N ARG A 95 -11.84 8.68 -3.18
CA ARG A 95 -11.89 7.87 -4.40
C ARG A 95 -11.29 6.48 -4.19
N VAL A 96 -11.25 5.99 -2.95
CA VAL A 96 -10.56 4.75 -2.56
C VAL A 96 -11.02 3.53 -3.38
N ILE A 97 -12.30 3.47 -3.74
CA ILE A 97 -12.88 2.40 -4.57
C ILE A 97 -12.24 2.36 -5.96
N SER A 98 -11.88 3.52 -6.51
CA SER A 98 -11.25 3.61 -7.84
C SER A 98 -9.76 3.23 -7.85
N PHE A 99 -9.09 3.25 -6.69
CA PHE A 99 -7.64 3.06 -6.55
C PHE A 99 -7.29 1.92 -5.60
N GLU A 100 -8.17 0.93 -5.49
CA GLU A 100 -8.04 -0.18 -4.52
C GLU A 100 -6.69 -0.92 -4.64
N GLU A 101 -6.21 -1.12 -5.86
CA GLU A 101 -4.91 -1.75 -6.13
C GLU A 101 -3.73 -0.92 -5.62
N GLN A 102 -3.75 0.38 -5.92
CA GLN A 102 -2.71 1.31 -5.49
C GLN A 102 -2.72 1.43 -3.96
N VAL A 103 -3.90 1.49 -3.33
CA VAL A 103 -4.07 1.53 -1.87
C VAL A 103 -3.51 0.28 -1.21
N ALA A 104 -3.79 -0.91 -1.76
CA ALA A 104 -3.22 -2.15 -1.25
C ALA A 104 -1.69 -2.17 -1.33
N SER A 105 -1.12 -1.75 -2.47
CA SER A 105 0.34 -1.65 -2.66
C SER A 105 0.98 -0.68 -1.66
N ILE A 106 0.40 0.52 -1.50
CA ILE A 106 0.87 1.53 -0.54
C ILE A 106 0.85 1.00 0.88
N ARG A 107 -0.25 0.35 1.29
CA ARG A 107 -0.37 -0.23 2.65
C ARG A 107 0.65 -1.33 2.90
N GLN A 108 0.93 -2.19 1.92
CA GLN A 108 1.96 -3.24 2.05
C GLN A 108 3.36 -2.66 2.28
N HIS A 109 3.73 -1.63 1.50
CA HIS A 109 5.02 -0.96 1.67
C HIS A 109 5.10 -0.20 3.00
N LEU A 110 4.04 0.54 3.35
CA LEU A 110 3.97 1.27 4.62
C LEU A 110 4.08 0.33 5.84
N ALA A 111 3.41 -0.83 5.81
CA ALA A 111 3.53 -1.84 6.85
C ALA A 111 4.96 -2.38 6.97
N THR A 112 5.67 -2.54 5.86
CA THR A 112 7.07 -2.98 5.85
C THR A 112 8.01 -1.93 6.48
N ILE A 113 7.72 -0.64 6.31
CA ILE A 113 8.47 0.42 6.99
C ILE A 113 8.22 0.36 8.51
N TYR A 114 6.97 0.22 8.95
CA TYR A 114 6.67 0.07 10.38
C TYR A 114 7.29 -1.19 10.99
N GLU A 115 7.31 -2.30 10.26
CA GLU A 115 7.97 -3.55 10.66
C GLU A 115 9.48 -3.34 10.90
N LYS A 116 10.16 -2.60 10.03
CA LYS A 116 11.60 -2.28 10.20
C LYS A 116 11.88 -1.41 11.42
N GLU A 117 10.95 -0.53 11.78
CA GLU A 117 11.07 0.35 12.94
C GLU A 117 10.68 -0.32 14.27
N GLY A 118 10.16 -1.57 14.21
CA GLY A 118 9.69 -2.30 15.38
C GLY A 118 8.30 -1.86 15.88
N ASP A 119 7.54 -1.14 15.06
CA ASP A 119 6.19 -0.69 15.39
C ASP A 119 5.15 -1.70 14.85
N TRP A 120 5.05 -2.84 15.55
CA TRP A 120 4.27 -3.99 15.12
C TRP A 120 2.77 -3.69 15.04
N ARG A 121 2.26 -2.93 16.01
CA ARG A 121 0.85 -2.52 16.08
C ARG A 121 0.44 -1.71 14.86
N ASN A 122 1.20 -0.67 14.52
CA ASN A 122 0.87 0.16 13.37
C ASN A 122 1.04 -0.60 12.05
N ALA A 123 2.06 -1.46 11.93
CA ALA A 123 2.22 -2.34 10.78
C ALA A 123 0.98 -3.24 10.57
N ALA A 124 0.47 -3.86 11.65
CA ALA A 124 -0.71 -4.72 11.58
C ALA A 124 -1.96 -3.92 11.17
N GLN A 125 -2.21 -2.77 11.80
CA GLN A 125 -3.37 -1.92 11.50
C GLN A 125 -3.38 -1.44 10.03
N VAL A 126 -2.22 -1.11 9.48
CA VAL A 126 -2.10 -0.70 8.08
C VAL A 126 -2.53 -1.82 7.13
N LEU A 127 -2.11 -3.07 7.39
CA LEU A 127 -2.47 -4.24 6.59
C LEU A 127 -3.94 -4.64 6.76
N VAL A 128 -4.49 -4.53 7.97
CA VAL A 128 -5.93 -4.77 8.24
C VAL A 128 -6.81 -3.81 7.43
N GLY A 129 -6.33 -2.59 7.14
CA GLY A 129 -7.03 -1.62 6.30
C GLY A 129 -7.10 -1.98 4.82
N ILE A 130 -6.51 -3.09 4.36
CA ILE A 130 -6.63 -3.57 2.98
C ILE A 130 -7.96 -4.33 2.83
N PRO A 131 -8.86 -3.94 1.91
CA PRO A 131 -10.16 -4.59 1.74
C PRO A 131 -10.05 -5.94 1.02
N LEU A 132 -9.48 -6.96 1.67
CA LEU A 132 -9.22 -8.29 1.08
C LEU A 132 -10.50 -9.05 0.67
N GLU A 133 -11.61 -8.84 1.38
CA GLU A 133 -12.91 -9.52 1.13
C GLU A 133 -14.01 -8.55 0.69
N THR A 134 -13.93 -7.29 1.12
CA THR A 134 -14.99 -6.27 0.92
C THR A 134 -14.75 -5.39 -0.29
N GLY A 135 -13.61 -5.57 -0.97
CA GLY A 135 -13.21 -4.82 -2.15
C GLY A 135 -13.90 -5.27 -3.43
N GLN A 136 -13.83 -4.44 -4.47
CA GLN A 136 -14.24 -4.86 -5.82
C GLN A 136 -13.19 -5.77 -6.46
N LYS A 137 -11.92 -5.66 -6.06
CA LYS A 137 -10.83 -6.48 -6.60
C LYS A 137 -10.83 -7.86 -5.95
N GLN A 138 -10.87 -8.90 -6.79
CA GLN A 138 -10.59 -10.25 -6.34
C GLN A 138 -9.08 -10.47 -6.24
N TYR A 139 -8.58 -10.48 -5.01
CA TYR A 139 -7.21 -10.91 -4.71
C TYR A 139 -7.10 -12.43 -4.82
N ASN A 140 -5.94 -12.92 -5.25
CA ASN A 140 -5.67 -14.35 -5.27
C ASN A 140 -5.63 -14.90 -3.84
N VAL A 141 -5.91 -16.20 -3.71
CA VAL A 141 -5.93 -16.90 -2.42
C VAL A 141 -4.59 -16.80 -1.69
N ASP A 142 -3.48 -16.84 -2.43
CA ASP A 142 -2.15 -16.80 -1.84
C ASP A 142 -1.80 -15.43 -1.25
N TYR A 143 -2.16 -14.31 -1.90
CA TYR A 143 -1.97 -12.96 -1.37
C TYR A 143 -2.84 -12.71 -0.13
N LYS A 144 -4.09 -13.19 -0.13
CA LYS A 144 -4.96 -13.12 1.04
C LYS A 144 -4.34 -13.88 2.21
N LEU A 145 -3.89 -15.10 1.97
CA LEU A 145 -3.23 -15.91 2.98
C LEU A 145 -1.97 -15.21 3.52
N ASP A 146 -1.09 -14.77 2.62
CA ASP A 146 0.17 -14.11 3.00
C ASP A 146 -0.10 -12.86 3.85
N THR A 147 -1.08 -12.05 3.47
CA THR A 147 -1.47 -10.86 4.23
C THR A 147 -2.03 -11.23 5.61
N TYR A 148 -2.91 -12.23 5.72
CA TYR A 148 -3.44 -12.67 7.01
C TYR A 148 -2.38 -13.27 7.92
N LEU A 149 -1.46 -14.07 7.38
CA LEU A 149 -0.35 -14.63 8.14
C LEU A 149 0.59 -13.53 8.62
N LYS A 150 0.85 -12.51 7.77
CA LYS A 150 1.67 -11.36 8.15
C LYS A 150 1.01 -10.55 9.28
N ILE A 151 -0.30 -10.27 9.19
CA ILE A 151 -1.05 -9.60 10.25
C ILE A 151 -0.98 -10.40 11.56
N ALA A 152 -1.21 -11.72 11.51
CA ALA A 152 -1.14 -12.56 12.71
C ALA A 152 0.24 -12.54 13.35
N ARG A 153 1.31 -12.63 12.54
CA ARG A 153 2.68 -12.52 13.04
C ARG A 153 2.92 -11.18 13.74
N LEU A 154 2.52 -10.07 13.12
CA LEU A 154 2.69 -8.73 13.71
C LEU A 154 1.95 -8.58 15.05
N TYR A 155 0.74 -9.14 15.18
CA TYR A 155 0.04 -9.13 16.46
C TYR A 155 0.68 -10.02 17.53
N LEU A 156 1.32 -11.13 17.15
CA LEU A 156 2.10 -11.94 18.10
C LEU A 156 3.33 -11.20 18.61
N GLU A 157 4.00 -10.43 17.75
CA GLU A 157 5.15 -9.58 18.13
C GLU A 157 4.71 -8.37 18.99
N ASP A 158 3.42 -7.96 18.93
CA ASP A 158 2.81 -6.92 19.78
C ASP A 158 2.20 -7.49 21.09
N ASP A 159 2.47 -8.76 21.43
CA ASP A 159 1.88 -9.47 22.59
C ASP A 159 0.34 -9.51 22.60
N ASP A 160 -0.31 -9.47 21.42
CA ASP A 160 -1.77 -9.59 21.24
C ASP A 160 -2.16 -10.93 20.57
N PRO A 161 -2.14 -12.05 21.31
CA PRO A 161 -2.48 -13.36 20.76
C PRO A 161 -3.95 -13.49 20.36
N VAL A 162 -4.84 -12.68 20.94
CA VAL A 162 -6.29 -12.71 20.64
C VAL A 162 -6.53 -12.22 19.22
N GLN A 163 -5.92 -11.10 18.84
CA GLN A 163 -6.00 -10.60 17.46
C GLN A 163 -5.28 -11.54 16.50
N ALA A 164 -4.11 -12.05 16.87
CA ALA A 164 -3.36 -12.98 16.03
C ALA A 164 -4.18 -14.24 15.69
N GLU A 165 -4.82 -14.87 16.68
CA GLU A 165 -5.66 -16.05 16.48
C GLU A 165 -6.84 -15.76 15.55
N ALA A 166 -7.48 -14.59 15.67
CA ALA A 166 -8.58 -14.20 14.79
C ALA A 166 -8.16 -14.17 13.31
N TYR A 167 -6.97 -13.66 13.00
CA TYR A 167 -6.46 -13.62 11.61
C TYR A 167 -5.93 -14.97 11.13
N ILE A 168 -5.36 -15.81 12.01
CA ILE A 168 -5.01 -17.21 11.69
C ILE A 168 -6.27 -18.00 11.32
N ASN A 169 -7.37 -17.80 12.04
CA ASN A 169 -8.65 -18.44 11.74
C ASN A 169 -9.20 -18.01 10.37
N ARG A 170 -9.04 -16.74 9.98
CA ARG A 170 -9.40 -16.26 8.63
C ARG A 170 -8.49 -16.86 7.54
N ALA A 171 -7.19 -16.94 7.80
CA ALA A 171 -6.22 -17.59 6.92
C ALA A 171 -6.54 -19.08 6.68
N SER A 172 -6.90 -19.81 7.74
CA SER A 172 -7.23 -21.23 7.64
C SER A 172 -8.46 -21.47 6.76
N LEU A 173 -9.50 -20.64 6.89
CA LEU A 173 -10.69 -20.68 6.04
C LEU A 173 -10.37 -20.46 4.56
N THR A 174 -9.33 -19.69 4.24
CA THR A 174 -8.92 -19.42 2.85
C THR A 174 -8.25 -20.64 2.20
N LYS A 175 -7.56 -21.49 2.97
CA LYS A 175 -6.88 -22.72 2.50
C LYS A 175 -7.73 -24.00 2.64
N ILE A 176 -8.86 -23.95 3.35
CA ILE A 176 -9.72 -25.11 3.62
C ILE A 176 -10.47 -25.64 2.38
N CYS A 177 -10.30 -25.06 1.19
CA CYS A 177 -10.73 -25.74 -0.03
C CYS A 177 -9.72 -26.79 -0.56
N LYS A 178 -8.45 -26.88 -0.11
CA LYS A 178 -7.56 -27.95 -0.64
C LYS A 178 -6.63 -28.75 0.27
N PHE A 179 -6.15 -28.33 1.46
CA PHE A 179 -5.11 -29.20 2.11
C PHE A 179 -4.90 -29.17 3.63
N GLN A 180 -5.51 -28.30 4.45
CA GLN A 180 -4.99 -28.06 5.81
C GLN A 180 -5.92 -28.19 7.02
N ALA A 181 -7.07 -28.86 6.92
CA ALA A 181 -7.85 -29.22 8.13
C ALA A 181 -7.19 -30.34 8.98
N ARG A 182 -6.16 -31.06 8.46
CA ARG A 182 -5.62 -32.27 9.10
C ARG A 182 -4.29 -32.13 9.84
N TYR A 183 -3.49 -31.08 9.56
CA TYR A 183 -2.11 -30.99 10.06
C TYR A 183 -1.87 -29.91 11.14
N MET A 184 -2.59 -28.78 11.12
CA MET A 184 -2.29 -27.69 12.07
C MET A 184 -2.85 -27.90 13.48
N SER A 185 -3.91 -28.68 13.66
CA SER A 185 -4.43 -29.02 15.00
C SER A 185 -3.44 -29.85 15.82
N LYS A 186 -2.59 -30.68 15.19
CA LYS A 186 -1.63 -31.53 15.93
C LYS A 186 -0.33 -30.81 16.30
N LEU A 187 0.21 -29.95 15.44
CA LEU A 187 1.48 -29.28 15.77
C LEU A 187 1.33 -28.15 16.80
N PHE A 188 0.24 -27.39 16.76
CA PHE A 188 0.03 -26.27 17.70
C PHE A 188 -0.22 -26.75 19.13
N PHE A 189 -0.89 -27.89 19.32
CA PHE A 189 -1.14 -28.45 20.66
C PHE A 189 0.09 -29.14 21.27
N THR A 190 0.98 -29.70 20.44
CA THR A 190 2.14 -30.46 20.96
C THR A 190 3.29 -29.54 21.38
N PHE A 191 3.43 -28.36 20.77
CA PHE A 191 4.50 -27.41 21.12
C PHE A 191 4.18 -26.57 22.37
N LEU A 192 2.89 -26.34 22.69
CA LEU A 192 2.52 -25.56 23.87
C LEU A 192 2.51 -26.36 25.19
N PHE A 193 2.45 -27.70 25.14
CA PHE A 193 2.36 -28.56 26.34
C PHE A 193 3.70 -29.15 26.81
N HIS A 194 4.82 -28.80 26.19
CA HIS A 194 6.15 -29.31 26.59
C HIS A 194 7.07 -28.27 27.24
N VAL A 195 6.52 -27.09 27.59
CA VAL A 195 7.23 -26.03 28.34
C VAL A 195 6.40 -25.55 29.53
N TRP A 196 5.65 -26.46 30.17
CA TRP A 196 5.12 -26.33 31.52
C TRP A 196 5.16 -27.69 32.22
#